data_AF-C0PTT7-F1
#
_entry.id   AF-C0PTT7-F1
#
_cell.length_a   1.000
_cell.length_b   1.000
_cell.length_c   1.000
_cell.angle_alpha   90.00
_cell.angle_beta   90.00
_cell.angle_gamma   90.00
#
_symmetry.space_group_name_H-M   'P 1'
#
loop_
_entity.id
_entity.type
_entity.pdbx_description
1 polymer ?
#
loop_
_entity_poly.entity_id
_entity_poly.type
_entity_poly.pdbx_seq_one_letter_code
_entity_poly.pdbx_strand_id
1 'polypeptide(L)'
;MAAWEPFRNNVDMDKEEHMLKSLVKERPKKDESNVTGSMAAMKAWHTVDRRARDALRRNSHLPLVEAFEERILVYVKSAEAGEVLTLEVQDPFHRLVLHGICEFYGLVSNTVSKWEDTAGGFSLVTRTHIRKKKHPKSSDSVQPVRLVDFLSAMKNGVPNSEAAA
;
A
#
# COMPACT_ATOMS: atom_id res chain seq x y z
N MET A 1 25.59 -29.20 39.15
CA MET A 1 24.16 -29.00 38.90
C MET A 1 23.96 -27.60 38.34
N ALA A 2 23.14 -27.48 37.30
CA ALA A 2 23.19 -26.40 36.33
C ALA A 2 22.71 -25.05 36.91
N ALA A 3 23.52 -24.00 36.80
CA ALA A 3 23.24 -22.62 37.21
C ALA A 3 22.04 -21.95 36.49
N TRP A 4 21.29 -22.73 35.71
CA TRP A 4 20.19 -22.29 34.85
C TRP A 4 18.82 -22.79 35.32
N GLU A 5 18.74 -23.59 36.38
CA GLU A 5 17.48 -24.05 36.96
C GLU A 5 16.58 -22.91 37.50
N PRO A 6 17.13 -21.83 38.11
CA PRO A 6 16.30 -20.70 38.54
C PRO A 6 15.62 -19.97 37.36
N PHE A 7 16.26 -19.89 36.20
CA PHE A 7 15.66 -19.24 35.02
C PHE A 7 14.59 -20.10 34.35
N ARG A 8 14.65 -21.43 34.51
CA ARG A 8 13.68 -22.37 33.95
C ARG A 8 12.40 -22.47 34.79
N ASN A 9 12.50 -22.32 36.10
CA ASN A 9 11.37 -22.47 37.02
C ASN A 9 10.66 -21.16 37.38
N ASN A 10 11.16 -20.00 36.94
CA ASN A 10 10.59 -18.70 37.29
C ASN A 10 9.75 -18.08 36.16
N VAL A 11 9.59 -18.78 35.03
CA VAL A 11 8.70 -18.37 33.93
C VAL A 11 7.35 -19.03 34.17
N ASP A 12 6.46 -18.27 34.79
CA ASP A 12 5.09 -18.67 35.07
C ASP A 12 4.22 -18.29 33.88
N MET A 13 3.95 -19.29 33.03
CA MET A 13 3.15 -19.14 31.81
C MET A 13 1.75 -18.59 32.10
N ASP A 14 1.16 -18.88 33.26
CA ASP A 14 -0.16 -18.39 33.64
C ASP A 14 -0.12 -16.90 33.99
N LYS A 15 0.98 -16.41 34.56
CA LYS A 15 1.19 -14.96 34.77
C LYS A 15 1.33 -14.22 33.45
N GLU A 16 2.09 -14.77 32.51
CA GLU A 16 2.22 -14.19 31.17
C GLU A 16 0.88 -14.16 30.43
N GLU A 17 0.10 -15.24 30.51
CA GLU A 17 -1.23 -15.34 29.89
C GLU A 17 -2.21 -14.34 30.53
N HIS A 18 -2.16 -14.17 31.85
CA HIS A 18 -2.97 -13.18 32.55
C HIS A 18 -2.62 -11.76 32.10
N MET A 19 -1.33 -11.43 32.01
CA MET A 19 -0.86 -10.13 31.54
C MET A 19 -1.30 -9.86 30.09
N LEU A 20 -1.19 -10.84 29.20
CA LEU A 20 -1.71 -10.77 27.83
C LEU A 20 -3.23 -10.53 27.80
N LYS A 21 -3.99 -11.25 28.62
CA LYS A 21 -5.46 -11.10 28.70
C LYS A 21 -5.88 -9.72 29.22
N SER A 22 -5.17 -9.17 30.20
CA SER A 22 -5.44 -7.80 30.69
C SER A 22 -5.09 -6.74 29.64
N LEU A 23 -3.96 -6.90 28.93
CA LEU A 23 -3.59 -6.00 27.82
C LEU A 23 -4.60 -6.06 26.66
N VAL A 24 -5.16 -7.23 26.35
CA VAL A 24 -6.21 -7.38 25.33
C VAL A 24 -7.53 -6.73 25.78
N LYS A 25 -7.85 -6.77 27.08
CA LYS A 25 -9.05 -6.11 27.64
C LYS A 25 -8.93 -4.59 27.70
N GLU A 26 -7.73 -4.06 27.95
CA GLU A 26 -7.45 -2.62 28.02
C GLU A 26 -7.32 -1.97 26.64
N ARG A 27 -7.16 -2.76 25.56
CA ARG A 27 -7.22 -2.20 24.22
C ARG A 27 -8.63 -1.65 23.98
N PRO A 28 -8.77 -0.33 23.68
CA PRO A 28 -10.04 0.18 23.21
C PRO A 28 -10.46 -0.65 22.00
N LYS A 29 -11.76 -0.97 21.88
CA LYS A 29 -12.33 -1.63 20.70
C LYS A 29 -12.12 -0.73 19.48
N LYS A 30 -10.92 -0.76 18.93
CA LYS A 30 -10.58 -0.11 17.67
C LYS A 30 -11.38 -0.85 16.61
N ASP A 31 -12.19 -0.11 15.86
CA ASP A 31 -13.07 -0.65 14.82
C ASP A 31 -12.40 -1.81 14.09
N GLU A 32 -12.97 -3.02 14.21
CA GLU A 32 -12.45 -4.22 13.58
C GLU A 32 -12.34 -4.04 12.06
N SER A 33 -13.18 -3.19 11.47
CA SER A 33 -13.11 -2.75 10.06
C SER A 33 -11.83 -1.97 9.72
N ASN A 34 -11.34 -1.14 10.64
CA ASN A 34 -10.12 -0.35 10.45
C ASN A 34 -8.86 -1.22 10.62
N VAL A 35 -8.90 -2.17 11.56
CA VAL A 35 -7.82 -3.16 11.73
C VAL A 35 -7.70 -4.07 10.51
N THR A 36 -8.82 -4.58 10.00
CA THR A 36 -8.83 -5.42 8.79
C THR A 36 -8.39 -4.64 7.55
N GLY A 37 -8.84 -3.39 7.38
CA GLY A 37 -8.42 -2.51 6.30
C GLY A 37 -6.91 -2.17 6.35
N SER A 38 -6.37 -1.91 7.54
CA SER A 38 -4.94 -1.65 7.73
C SER A 38 -4.08 -2.88 7.42
N MET A 39 -4.51 -4.07 7.85
CA MET A 39 -3.82 -5.33 7.52
C MET A 39 -3.84 -5.63 6.02
N ALA A 40 -4.97 -5.38 5.35
CA ALA A 40 -5.10 -5.53 3.90
C ALA A 40 -4.16 -4.55 3.16
N ALA A 41 -4.15 -3.28 3.55
CA ALA A 41 -3.25 -2.27 2.99
C ALA A 41 -1.78 -2.63 3.22
N MET A 42 -1.42 -3.15 4.38
CA MET A 42 -0.05 -3.60 4.66
C MET A 42 0.34 -4.82 3.81
N LYS A 43 -0.57 -5.79 3.63
CA LYS A 43 -0.34 -6.92 2.73
C LYS A 43 -0.14 -6.45 1.29
N ALA A 44 -1.00 -5.56 0.80
CA ALA A 44 -0.89 -4.97 -0.53
C ALA A 44 0.43 -4.21 -0.68
N TRP A 45 0.81 -3.41 0.32
CA TRP A 45 2.08 -2.72 0.36
C TRP A 45 3.26 -3.68 0.21
N HIS A 46 3.25 -4.83 0.88
CA HIS A 46 4.32 -5.82 0.73
C HIS A 46 4.45 -6.43 -0.67
N THR A 47 3.38 -6.41 -1.48
CA THR A 47 3.43 -6.89 -2.87
C THR A 47 4.05 -5.88 -3.84
N VAL A 48 4.15 -4.61 -3.46
CA VAL A 48 4.73 -3.56 -4.29
C VAL A 48 6.25 -3.75 -4.42
N ASP A 49 6.76 -3.55 -5.63
CA ASP A 49 8.19 -3.63 -5.95
C ASP A 49 9.01 -2.76 -5.00
N ARG A 50 10.18 -3.26 -4.62
CA ARG A 50 11.04 -2.58 -3.64
C ARG A 50 11.42 -1.17 -4.09
N ARG A 51 11.75 -0.97 -5.37
CA ARG A 51 12.17 0.35 -5.88
C ARG A 51 11.00 1.33 -5.87
N ALA A 52 9.82 0.86 -6.25
CA ALA A 52 8.61 1.67 -6.23
C ALA A 52 8.19 2.04 -4.80
N ARG A 53 8.30 1.10 -3.84
CA ARG A 53 8.09 1.39 -2.42
C ARG A 53 9.04 2.43 -1.86
N ASP A 54 10.33 2.32 -2.16
CA ASP A 54 11.34 3.27 -1.68
C ASP A 54 11.09 4.67 -2.28
N ALA A 55 10.69 4.74 -3.55
CA ALA A 55 10.27 5.98 -4.19
C ALA A 55 9.03 6.59 -3.51
N LEU A 56 7.97 5.80 -3.31
CA LEU A 56 6.72 6.24 -2.68
C LEU A 56 6.92 6.70 -1.23
N ARG A 57 7.74 5.99 -0.45
CA ARG A 57 8.05 6.38 0.94
C ARG A 57 8.74 7.73 1.06
N ARG A 58 9.68 8.02 0.15
CA ARG A 58 10.42 9.30 0.15
C ARG A 58 9.58 10.46 -0.36
N ASN A 59 8.55 10.16 -1.17
CA ASN A 59 7.78 11.12 -1.94
C ASN A 59 6.28 11.09 -1.61
N SER A 60 5.92 10.65 -0.41
CA SER A 60 4.53 10.36 -0.01
C SER A 60 3.58 11.57 -0.10
N HIS A 61 4.11 12.79 -0.02
CA HIS A 61 3.35 14.04 -0.07
C HIS A 61 3.44 14.75 -1.42
N LEU A 62 4.03 14.12 -2.44
CA LEU A 62 4.05 14.75 -3.75
C LEU A 62 2.61 14.79 -4.31
N PRO A 63 2.13 15.95 -4.78
CA PRO A 63 0.83 16.07 -5.46
C PRO A 63 0.69 15.09 -6.64
N LEU A 64 1.82 14.67 -7.22
CA LEU A 64 1.89 13.63 -8.23
C LEU A 64 1.28 12.30 -7.79
N VAL A 65 1.58 11.84 -6.57
CA VAL A 65 1.10 10.54 -6.05
C VAL A 65 -0.41 10.60 -5.88
N GLU A 66 -0.92 11.70 -5.34
CA GLU A 66 -2.36 11.94 -5.18
C GLU A 66 -3.08 12.02 -6.53
N ALA A 67 -2.55 12.78 -7.49
CA ALA A 67 -3.15 12.91 -8.81
C ALA A 67 -3.21 11.57 -9.58
N PHE A 68 -2.17 10.72 -9.46
CA PHE A 68 -2.21 9.39 -10.05
C PHE A 68 -3.18 8.46 -9.33
N GLU A 69 -3.19 8.50 -8.00
CA GLU A 69 -4.11 7.72 -7.18
C GLU A 69 -5.57 8.04 -7.51
N GLU A 70 -5.95 9.32 -7.62
CA GLU A 70 -7.31 9.72 -7.97
C GLU A 70 -7.75 9.14 -9.31
N ARG A 71 -6.91 9.25 -10.35
CA ARG A 71 -7.20 8.69 -11.68
C ARG A 71 -7.37 7.18 -11.63
N ILE A 72 -6.54 6.50 -10.85
CA ILE A 72 -6.61 5.05 -10.65
C ILE A 72 -7.90 4.68 -9.91
N LEU A 73 -8.25 5.38 -8.83
CA LEU A 73 -9.46 5.12 -8.06
C LEU A 73 -10.73 5.34 -8.88
N VAL A 74 -10.76 6.38 -9.71
CA VAL A 74 -11.85 6.61 -10.67
C VAL A 74 -11.95 5.41 -11.61
N TYR A 75 -10.85 5.01 -12.25
CA TYR A 75 -10.83 3.83 -13.13
C TYR A 75 -11.26 2.54 -12.42
N VAL A 76 -10.81 2.30 -11.19
CA VAL A 76 -11.21 1.11 -10.43
C VAL A 76 -12.72 1.10 -10.19
N LYS A 77 -13.32 2.25 -9.87
CA LYS A 77 -14.76 2.40 -9.60
C LYS A 77 -15.62 2.37 -10.86
N SER A 78 -15.21 3.04 -11.92
CA SER A 78 -16.07 3.27 -13.10
C SER A 78 -15.84 2.29 -14.25
N ALA A 79 -14.67 1.67 -14.35
CA ALA A 79 -14.32 0.90 -15.54
C ALA A 79 -14.98 -0.48 -15.59
N GLU A 80 -15.49 -0.84 -16.76
CA GLU A 80 -16.03 -2.17 -17.03
C GLU A 80 -14.93 -3.24 -17.14
N ALA A 81 -15.35 -4.51 -17.14
CA ALA A 81 -14.45 -5.64 -17.27
C ALA A 81 -13.76 -5.64 -18.65
N GLY A 82 -12.45 -5.39 -18.68
CA GLY A 82 -11.63 -5.42 -19.89
C GLY A 82 -11.21 -4.05 -20.41
N GLU A 83 -11.74 -2.96 -19.85
CA GLU A 83 -11.29 -1.61 -20.17
C GLU A 83 -9.82 -1.39 -19.76
N VAL A 84 -9.13 -0.53 -20.51
CA VAL A 84 -7.71 -0.21 -20.29
C VAL A 84 -7.57 1.29 -20.06
N LEU A 85 -7.09 1.67 -18.87
CA LEU A 85 -6.69 3.05 -18.62
C LEU A 85 -5.31 3.29 -19.24
N THR A 86 -5.20 4.27 -20.12
CA THR A 86 -3.92 4.65 -20.74
C THR A 86 -3.52 6.03 -20.25
N LEU A 87 -2.34 6.13 -19.62
CA LEU A 87 -1.77 7.40 -19.17
C LEU A 87 -0.48 7.67 -19.93
N GLU A 88 -0.32 8.87 -20.48
CA GLU A 88 0.95 9.30 -21.06
C GLU A 88 1.85 9.83 -19.94
N VAL A 89 3.01 9.20 -19.75
CA VAL A 89 3.95 9.54 -18.69
C VAL A 89 5.37 9.46 -19.23
N GLN A 90 5.93 10.62 -19.54
CA GLN A 90 7.24 10.75 -20.18
C GLN A 90 8.41 10.57 -19.20
N ASP A 91 8.23 10.99 -17.95
CA ASP A 91 9.26 10.91 -16.94
C ASP A 91 9.41 9.46 -16.38
N PRO A 92 10.62 8.87 -16.38
CA PRO A 92 10.84 7.51 -15.86
C PRO A 92 10.54 7.33 -14.37
N PHE A 93 10.81 8.35 -13.54
CA PHE A 93 10.51 8.32 -12.12
C PHE A 93 9.00 8.38 -11.88
N HIS A 94 8.26 9.23 -12.61
CA HIS A 94 6.80 9.26 -12.55
C HIS A 94 6.18 7.91 -12.93
N ARG A 95 6.76 7.22 -13.93
CA ARG A 95 6.34 5.86 -14.28
C ARG A 95 6.61 4.86 -13.17
N LEU A 96 7.77 4.90 -12.54
CA LEU A 96 8.09 4.02 -11.41
C LEU A 96 7.07 4.20 -10.28
N VAL A 97 6.72 5.44 -9.96
CA VAL A 97 5.68 5.78 -8.97
C VAL A 97 4.33 5.23 -9.41
N LEU A 98 3.92 5.48 -10.65
CA LEU A 98 2.64 5.00 -11.20
C LEU A 98 2.52 3.48 -11.14
N HIS A 99 3.57 2.76 -11.51
CA HIS A 99 3.63 1.29 -11.42
C HIS A 99 3.44 0.81 -9.98
N GLY A 100 4.11 1.44 -9.01
CA GLY A 100 3.94 1.11 -7.59
C GLY A 100 2.52 1.33 -7.06
N ILE A 101 1.87 2.42 -7.47
CA ILE A 101 0.46 2.69 -7.11
C ILE A 101 -0.44 1.60 -7.71
N CYS A 102 -0.22 1.24 -8.97
CA CYS A 102 -0.98 0.17 -9.62
C CYS A 102 -0.83 -1.16 -8.89
N GLU A 103 0.39 -1.53 -8.48
CA GLU A 103 0.66 -2.75 -7.73
C GLU A 103 -0.06 -2.77 -6.38
N PHE A 104 -0.06 -1.65 -5.65
CA PHE A 104 -0.77 -1.52 -4.38
C PHE A 104 -2.27 -1.77 -4.52
N TYR A 105 -2.89 -1.27 -5.59
CA TYR A 105 -4.30 -1.51 -5.89
C TYR A 105 -4.57 -2.85 -6.60
N GLY A 106 -3.55 -3.71 -6.75
CA GLY A 106 -3.68 -5.01 -7.37
C GLY A 106 -3.89 -4.96 -8.89
N LEU A 107 -3.57 -3.85 -9.55
CA LEU A 107 -3.70 -3.66 -10.99
C LEU A 107 -2.45 -4.15 -11.74
N VAL A 108 -2.61 -4.38 -13.05
CA VAL A 108 -1.50 -4.66 -13.95
C VAL A 108 -1.19 -3.41 -14.76
N SER A 109 0.07 -2.99 -14.78
CA SER A 109 0.53 -1.81 -15.51
C SER A 109 1.67 -2.19 -16.46
N ASN A 110 1.62 -1.70 -17.70
CA ASN A 110 2.64 -1.95 -18.72
C ASN A 110 2.96 -0.66 -19.49
N THR A 111 4.24 -0.30 -19.55
CA THR A 111 4.72 0.89 -20.24
C THR A 111 5.24 0.53 -21.63
N VAL A 112 4.78 1.27 -22.64
CA VAL A 112 5.23 1.15 -24.03
C VAL A 112 5.65 2.54 -24.52
N SER A 113 6.84 2.62 -25.11
CA SER A 113 7.33 3.83 -25.78
C SER A 113 7.30 3.64 -27.29
N LYS A 114 6.76 4.61 -28.02
CA LYS A 114 6.70 4.62 -29.48
C LYS A 114 7.05 5.98 -30.02
N TRP A 115 7.75 6.01 -31.15
CA TRP A 115 7.97 7.24 -31.91
C TRP A 115 6.68 7.58 -32.66
N GLU A 116 6.19 8.80 -32.48
CA GLU A 116 4.95 9.28 -33.10
C GLU A 116 5.16 10.64 -33.73
N ASP A 117 4.45 10.87 -34.85
CA ASP A 117 4.38 12.18 -35.48
C ASP A 117 3.50 13.11 -34.65
N THR A 118 4.15 14.09 -34.05
CA THR A 118 3.51 15.16 -33.27
C THR A 118 3.52 16.44 -34.08
N ALA A 119 2.70 17.44 -33.72
CA ALA A 119 2.61 18.72 -34.44
C ALA A 119 3.96 19.47 -34.60
N GLY A 120 5.00 19.10 -33.83
CA GLY A 120 6.36 19.63 -33.92
C GLY A 120 7.44 18.64 -34.43
N GLY A 121 7.05 17.49 -35.01
CA GLY A 121 7.94 16.45 -35.51
C GLY A 121 7.83 15.10 -34.79
N PHE A 122 8.73 14.17 -35.10
CA PHE A 122 8.82 12.87 -34.45
C PHE A 122 9.26 13.01 -32.99
N SER A 123 8.41 12.59 -32.05
CA SER A 123 8.75 12.55 -30.63
C SER A 123 8.52 11.16 -30.04
N LEU A 124 9.29 10.81 -29.02
CA LEU A 124 9.10 9.55 -28.29
C LEU A 124 7.95 9.73 -27.30
N VAL A 125 6.83 9.07 -27.57
CA VAL A 125 5.66 9.06 -26.71
C VAL A 125 5.63 7.81 -25.85
N THR A 126 5.62 7.99 -24.53
CA THR A 126 5.60 6.88 -23.58
C THR A 126 4.25 6.79 -22.87
N ARG A 127 3.57 5.65 -23.04
CA ARG A 127 2.25 5.40 -22.46
C ARG A 127 2.26 4.19 -21.54
N THR A 128 1.67 4.36 -20.36
CA THR A 128 1.43 3.29 -19.38
C THR A 128 -0.02 2.83 -19.48
N HIS A 129 -0.20 1.55 -19.81
CA HIS A 129 -1.48 0.88 -19.96
C HIS A 129 -1.79 0.11 -18.67
N ILE A 130 -2.93 0.40 -18.07
CA ILE A 130 -3.35 -0.12 -16.77
C ILE A 130 -4.62 -0.95 -16.97
N ARG A 131 -4.64 -2.14 -16.37
CA ARG A 131 -5.74 -3.11 -16.50
C ARG A 131 -6.08 -3.74 -15.16
N LYS A 132 -7.36 -4.04 -14.95
CA LYS A 132 -7.81 -4.94 -13.88
C LYS A 132 -7.31 -6.37 -14.16
N LYS A 133 -6.93 -7.12 -13.12
CA LYS A 133 -6.54 -8.53 -13.24
C LYS A 133 -7.76 -9.38 -13.64
N LYS A 134 -7.59 -10.30 -14.60
CA LYS A 134 -8.66 -11.21 -15.06
C LYS A 134 -9.14 -12.18 -13.97
N HIS A 135 -8.22 -12.64 -13.13
CA HIS A 135 -8.50 -13.46 -11.96
C HIS A 135 -7.93 -12.73 -10.74
N PRO A 136 -8.70 -11.84 -10.09
CA PRO A 136 -8.31 -11.32 -8.79
C PRO A 136 -8.18 -12.52 -7.85
N LYS A 137 -7.05 -12.63 -7.13
CA LYS A 137 -7.01 -13.57 -6.00
C LYS A 137 -8.11 -13.14 -5.03
N SER A 138 -8.75 -14.06 -4.31
CA SER A 138 -9.89 -13.75 -3.41
C SER A 138 -9.61 -12.65 -2.35
N SER A 139 -8.34 -12.25 -2.17
CA SER A 139 -7.91 -11.12 -1.34
C SER A 139 -7.65 -9.79 -2.07
N ASP A 140 -7.94 -9.68 -3.36
CA ASP A 140 -7.70 -8.47 -4.19
C ASP A 140 -8.90 -7.50 -4.15
N SER A 141 -9.73 -7.54 -3.11
CA SER A 141 -10.72 -6.50 -2.87
C SER A 141 -10.03 -5.15 -2.86
N VAL A 142 -10.59 -4.16 -3.57
CA VAL A 142 -10.11 -2.77 -3.58
C VAL A 142 -9.79 -2.37 -2.15
N GLN A 143 -8.54 -2.01 -1.90
CA GLN A 143 -8.08 -1.68 -0.56
C GLN A 143 -8.97 -0.57 -0.01
N PRO A 144 -9.56 -0.72 1.19
CA PRO A 144 -10.47 0.29 1.74
C PRO A 144 -9.73 1.57 2.14
N VAL A 145 -8.39 1.54 2.22
CA VAL A 145 -7.53 2.65 2.62
C VAL A 145 -6.80 3.20 1.40
N ARG A 146 -6.79 4.54 1.25
CA ARG A 146 -5.97 5.22 0.24
C ARG A 146 -4.49 5.04 0.53
N LEU A 147 -3.68 4.91 -0.50
CA LEU A 147 -2.23 4.82 -0.39
C LEU A 147 -1.63 6.08 0.26
N VAL A 148 -2.11 7.28 -0.11
CA VAL A 148 -1.60 8.54 0.47
C VAL A 148 -1.83 8.60 1.99
N ASP A 149 -3.02 8.20 2.43
CA ASP A 149 -3.38 8.12 3.86
C ASP A 149 -2.52 7.06 4.57
N PHE A 150 -2.37 5.89 3.94
CA PHE A 150 -1.52 4.80 4.44
C PHE A 150 -0.05 5.22 4.58
N LEU A 151 0.51 5.91 3.59
CA LEU A 151 1.89 6.41 3.63
C LEU A 151 2.07 7.49 4.70
N SER A 152 1.07 8.35 4.87
CA SER A 152 1.08 9.38 5.92
C SER A 152 1.04 8.75 7.32
N ALA A 153 0.20 7.74 7.52
CA ALA A 153 0.17 6.97 8.76
C ALA A 153 1.49 6.22 9.03
N MET A 154 2.11 5.67 7.98
CA MET A 154 3.41 4.98 8.10
C MET A 154 4.53 5.96 8.48
N LYS A 155 4.49 7.20 8.00
CA LYS A 155 5.50 8.23 8.30
C LYS A 155 5.33 8.84 9.69
N ASN A 156 4.10 9.10 10.11
CA ASN A 156 3.82 9.75 11.40
C ASN A 156 3.99 8.78 12.60
N GLY A 157 4.24 7.50 12.33
CA GLY A 157 4.03 6.44 13.30
C GLY A 157 2.53 6.29 13.58
N VAL A 158 2.09 5.09 13.96
CA VAL A 158 0.77 4.99 14.61
C VAL A 158 0.82 5.95 15.80
N PRO A 159 -0.08 6.95 15.90
CA PRO A 159 -0.10 7.78 17.09
C PRO A 159 -0.43 6.86 18.27
N ASN A 160 0.58 6.56 19.09
CA ASN A 160 0.32 6.14 20.46
C ASN A 160 -0.42 7.30 21.09
N SER A 161 -1.71 7.12 21.34
CA SER A 161 -2.57 8.05 22.07
C SER A 161 -2.22 8.05 23.57
N GLU A 162 -0.94 8.10 23.91
CA GLU A 162 -0.40 7.96 25.27
C GLU A 162 0.43 9.19 25.67
N ALA A 163 0.09 10.36 25.11
CA ALA A 163 0.68 11.66 25.48
C ALA A 163 -0.40 12.68 25.84
N ALA A 164 -1.43 12.24 26.58
CA ALA A 164 -2.37 13.11 27.27
C ALA A 164 -2.71 12.51 28.65
N ALA A 165 -1.79 12.69 29.59
CA ALA A 165 -2.02 12.60 31.03
C ALA A 165 -1.34 13.82 31.67
#